data_AF-A0A1C5TU33-F1
#
_entry.id   AF-A0A1C5TU33-F1
#
_cell.length_a   1.000
_cell.length_b   1.000
_cell.length_c   1.000
_cell.angle_alpha   90.00
_cell.angle_beta   90.00
_cell.angle_gamma   90.00
#
_symmetry.space_group_name_H-M   'P 1'
#
loop_
_entity.id
_entity.type
_entity.pdbx_description
1 polymer ?
#
loop_
_entity_poly.entity_id
_entity_poly.type
_entity_poly.pdbx_seq_one_letter_code
_entity_poly.pdbx_strand_id
1 'polypeptide(L)'
;MKQKKMLTLTFSQLKQIYNQEIPEVVEMADKSSSVEEFKLKMQRFLETCRMENKTAKEAREQIRLLLHYDGQDVHELSTGQDMSIQTIRLLYEFLTGTLENMELPTDLFIELFQMFKRLKGDVIPLPSPQRIKNRNDRWETGLDEEVREVRDENKERMLHLLIQKIENRKSKPSARFHFEERMSYEEKYRLVSEWWNDFRFHFFAIPYYLSLLNVTGYGYNDEAIRSYILYSPRLVETYGNIRA
;
A
#
# COMPACT_ATOMS: atom_id res chain seq x y z
N MET A 1 -11.86 -3.07 25.10
CA MET A 1 -13.14 -2.84 24.36
C MET A 1 -13.22 -3.74 23.12
N LYS A 2 -14.41 -4.23 22.69
CA LYS A 2 -14.54 -5.06 21.46
C LYS A 2 -14.20 -4.20 20.22
N GLN A 3 -13.35 -4.70 19.32
CA GLN A 3 -12.85 -3.99 18.12
C GLN A 3 -13.95 -3.26 17.30
N LYS A 4 -15.11 -3.89 17.07
CA LYS A 4 -16.23 -3.27 16.31
C LYS A 4 -16.79 -1.99 16.93
N LYS A 5 -16.67 -1.79 18.25
CA LYS A 5 -17.14 -0.57 18.92
C LYS A 5 -16.13 0.58 18.81
N MET A 6 -14.87 0.31 18.47
CA MET A 6 -13.86 1.36 18.31
C MET A 6 -14.05 2.14 17.00
N LEU A 7 -14.43 1.45 15.91
CA LEU A 7 -14.59 2.05 14.58
C LEU A 7 -15.79 3.01 14.44
N THR A 8 -16.63 3.11 15.47
CA THR A 8 -17.79 4.01 15.50
C THR A 8 -17.63 5.11 16.54
N LEU A 9 -16.44 5.27 17.11
CA LEU A 9 -16.19 6.29 18.12
C LEU A 9 -16.14 7.67 17.46
N THR A 10 -16.72 8.64 18.14
CA THR A 10 -16.49 10.06 17.82
C THR A 10 -15.10 10.48 18.30
N PHE A 11 -14.56 11.58 17.75
CA PHE A 11 -13.31 12.17 18.23
C PHE A 11 -13.30 12.45 19.72
N SER A 12 -14.41 12.96 20.27
CA SER A 12 -14.53 13.24 21.71
C SER A 12 -14.40 11.96 22.55
N GLN A 13 -15.11 10.89 22.17
CA GLN A 13 -15.03 9.60 22.85
C GLN A 13 -13.63 8.99 22.74
N LEU A 14 -13.01 9.08 21.56
CA LEU A 14 -11.66 8.57 21.36
C LEU A 14 -10.63 9.37 22.19
N LYS A 15 -10.74 10.69 22.25
CA LYS A 15 -9.89 11.55 23.09
C LYS A 15 -10.03 11.21 24.58
N GLN A 16 -11.23 10.89 25.06
CA GLN A 16 -11.43 10.40 26.43
C GLN A 16 -10.68 9.08 26.68
N ILE A 17 -10.69 8.16 25.72
CA ILE A 17 -9.94 6.89 25.83
C ILE A 17 -8.44 7.15 25.86
N TYR A 18 -7.92 8.07 25.03
CA TYR A 18 -6.51 8.48 25.08
C TYR A 18 -6.12 9.02 26.46
N ASN A 19 -6.94 9.90 27.05
CA ASN A 19 -6.71 10.45 28.38
C ASN A 19 -6.67 9.37 29.47
N GLN A 20 -7.50 8.34 29.35
CA GLN A 20 -7.60 7.26 30.34
C GLN A 20 -6.48 6.24 30.20
N GLU A 21 -6.19 5.79 28.98
CA GLU A 21 -5.31 4.65 28.75
C GLU A 21 -3.88 5.04 28.40
N ILE A 22 -3.63 6.24 27.85
CA ILE A 22 -2.30 6.71 27.42
C ILE A 22 -2.10 8.20 27.77
N PRO A 23 -2.26 8.57 29.06
CA PRO A 23 -2.23 9.97 29.51
C PRO A 23 -0.89 10.66 29.20
N GLU A 24 0.22 9.93 29.25
CA GLU A 24 1.55 10.47 28.93
C GLU A 24 1.64 11.11 27.53
N VAL A 25 0.95 10.55 26.53
CA VAL A 25 0.96 11.14 25.16
C VAL A 25 0.09 12.38 25.10
N VAL A 26 -1.05 12.38 25.80
CA VAL A 26 -1.94 13.55 25.88
C VAL A 26 -1.24 14.70 26.61
N GLU A 27 -0.59 14.42 27.74
CA GLU A 27 0.16 15.40 28.52
C GLU A 27 1.32 16.01 27.72
N MET A 28 2.00 15.20 26.89
CA MET A 28 3.00 15.72 25.97
C MET A 28 2.39 16.70 24.96
N ALA A 29 1.20 16.43 24.42
CA ALA A 29 0.53 17.33 23.48
C ALA A 29 0.10 18.63 24.18
N ASP A 30 -0.58 18.53 25.33
CA ASP A 30 -1.08 19.68 26.09
C ASP A 30 0.04 20.62 26.55
N LYS A 31 1.21 20.07 26.90
CA LYS A 31 2.37 20.88 27.31
C LYS A 31 3.13 21.46 26.13
N SER A 32 2.80 21.13 24.89
CA SER A 32 3.53 21.54 23.70
C SER A 32 2.85 22.70 23.00
N SER A 33 3.61 23.78 22.80
CA SER A 33 3.15 24.98 22.09
C SER A 33 3.10 24.82 20.57
N SER A 34 3.74 23.77 20.05
CA SER A 34 3.80 23.47 18.62
C SER A 34 3.95 21.96 18.37
N VAL A 35 3.65 21.54 17.14
CA VAL A 35 3.87 20.16 16.69
C VAL A 35 5.34 19.73 16.81
N GLU A 36 6.29 20.64 16.57
CA GLU A 36 7.72 20.31 16.66
C GLU A 36 8.18 20.10 18.11
N GLU A 37 7.63 20.87 19.05
CA GLU A 37 7.86 20.64 20.47
C GLU A 37 7.25 19.30 20.93
N PHE A 38 6.06 18.97 20.42
CA PHE A 38 5.41 17.69 20.69
C PHE A 38 6.23 16.50 20.17
N LYS A 39 6.72 16.56 18.93
CA LYS A 39 7.62 15.56 18.33
C LYS A 39 8.87 15.36 19.18
N LEU A 40 9.52 16.45 19.63
CA LEU A 40 10.73 16.37 20.45
C LEU A 40 10.47 15.71 21.81
N LYS A 41 9.36 16.03 22.47
CA LYS A 41 8.96 15.36 23.73
C LYS A 41 8.67 13.89 23.51
N MET A 42 7.96 13.55 22.44
CA MET A 42 7.66 12.17 22.08
C MET A 42 8.95 11.38 21.81
N GLN A 43 9.91 11.95 21.10
CA GLN A 43 11.20 11.31 20.86
C GLN A 43 11.95 11.01 22.17
N ARG A 44 12.03 11.99 23.09
CA ARG A 44 12.64 11.78 24.43
C ARG A 44 11.92 10.72 25.25
N PHE A 45 10.59 10.69 25.16
CA PHE A 45 9.79 9.65 25.80
C PHE A 45 10.14 8.26 25.26
N LEU A 46 10.27 8.10 23.94
CA LEU A 46 10.64 6.83 23.32
C LEU A 46 12.07 6.38 23.68
N GLU A 47 13.00 7.32 23.89
CA GLU A 47 14.36 7.02 24.33
C GLU A 47 14.42 6.51 25.77
N THR A 48 13.51 6.96 26.63
CA THR A 48 13.50 6.66 28.07
C THR A 48 12.49 5.59 28.48
N CYS A 49 11.53 5.24 27.61
CA CYS A 49 10.51 4.25 27.90
C CYS A 49 11.11 2.83 28.09
N ARG A 50 10.67 2.13 29.14
CA ARG A 50 11.11 0.76 29.42
C ARG A 50 10.39 -0.23 28.51
N MET A 51 11.15 -1.00 27.73
CA MET A 51 10.61 -1.99 26.80
C MET A 51 10.73 -3.39 27.39
N GLU A 52 9.59 -3.97 27.79
CA GLU A 52 9.56 -5.26 28.49
C GLU A 52 9.60 -6.47 27.55
N ASN A 53 9.13 -6.31 26.30
CA ASN A 53 9.04 -7.42 25.35
C ASN A 53 9.36 -7.01 23.90
N LYS A 54 9.43 -8.00 23.00
CA LYS A 54 9.73 -7.79 21.57
C LYS A 54 8.68 -6.88 20.90
N THR A 55 7.40 -7.07 21.20
CA THR A 55 6.28 -6.28 20.66
C THR A 55 6.44 -4.79 20.98
N ALA A 56 6.84 -4.46 22.21
CA ALA A 56 7.08 -3.09 22.64
C ALA A 56 8.26 -2.46 21.88
N LYS A 57 9.35 -3.21 21.67
CA LYS A 57 10.50 -2.74 20.87
C LYS A 57 10.11 -2.45 19.42
N GLU A 58 9.31 -3.33 18.80
CA GLU A 58 8.81 -3.12 17.44
C GLU A 58 7.89 -1.90 17.35
N ALA A 59 6.96 -1.74 18.31
CA ALA A 59 6.09 -0.58 18.38
C ALA A 59 6.89 0.73 18.51
N ARG A 60 7.95 0.73 19.33
CA ARG A 60 8.84 1.89 19.47
C ARG A 60 9.48 2.28 18.14
N GLU A 61 10.07 1.33 17.41
CA GLU A 61 10.69 1.64 16.11
C GLU A 61 9.67 2.09 15.07
N GLN A 62 8.44 1.56 15.09
CA GLN A 62 7.35 2.05 14.25
C GLN A 62 6.98 3.50 14.56
N ILE A 63 6.84 3.86 15.84
CA ILE A 63 6.55 5.25 16.23
C ILE A 63 7.73 6.18 15.84
N ARG A 64 8.98 5.73 15.99
CA ARG A 64 10.16 6.49 15.54
C ARG A 64 10.17 6.72 14.03
N LEU A 65 9.73 5.74 13.25
CA LEU A 65 9.60 5.88 11.81
C LEU A 65 8.54 6.93 11.44
N LEU A 66 7.39 6.91 12.11
CA LEU A 66 6.36 7.93 11.91
C LEU A 66 6.87 9.33 12.25
N LEU A 67 7.60 9.48 13.37
CA LEU A 67 8.23 10.75 13.75
C LEU A 67 9.25 11.22 12.71
N HIS A 68 10.05 10.30 12.16
CA HIS A 68 11.07 10.64 11.18
C HIS A 68 10.45 11.20 9.89
N TYR A 69 9.40 10.54 9.37
CA TYR A 69 8.77 10.94 8.12
C TYR A 69 7.77 12.09 8.27
N ASP A 70 7.28 12.39 9.48
CA ASP A 70 6.30 13.45 9.65
C ASP A 70 6.84 14.84 9.26
N GLY A 71 6.17 15.48 8.31
CA GLY A 71 6.55 16.74 7.68
C GLY A 71 7.40 16.57 6.42
N GLN A 72 7.74 15.34 6.02
CA GLN A 72 8.42 15.06 4.76
C GLN A 72 7.40 14.84 3.64
N ASP A 73 7.80 15.20 2.42
CA ASP A 73 7.07 14.85 1.21
C ASP A 73 7.68 13.57 0.61
N VAL A 74 6.82 12.60 0.31
CA VAL A 74 7.20 11.33 -0.29
C VAL A 74 6.52 11.23 -1.64
N HIS A 75 7.30 10.91 -2.68
CA HIS A 75 6.76 10.66 -4.00
C HIS A 75 5.97 9.34 -4.00
N GLU A 76 4.64 9.43 -4.10
CA GLU A 76 3.76 8.27 -4.11
C GLU A 76 3.62 7.75 -5.54
N LEU A 77 4.17 6.56 -5.78
CA LEU A 77 4.28 5.94 -7.09
C LEU A 77 2.94 5.53 -7.73
N SER A 78 1.91 5.28 -6.92
CA SER A 78 0.61 4.77 -7.37
C SER A 78 -0.26 5.91 -7.91
N THR A 79 -0.16 7.09 -7.30
CA THR A 79 -0.84 8.33 -7.72
C THR A 79 0.05 9.23 -8.59
N GLY A 80 1.37 9.01 -8.57
CA GLY A 80 2.36 9.86 -9.23
C GLY A 80 2.46 11.25 -8.64
N GLN A 81 1.92 11.45 -7.43
CA GLN A 81 1.86 12.73 -6.73
C GLN A 81 2.79 12.70 -5.52
N ASP A 82 3.31 13.86 -5.16
CA ASP A 82 4.01 14.02 -3.90
C ASP A 82 2.99 14.09 -2.76
N MET A 83 3.13 13.18 -1.81
CA MET A 83 2.28 13.08 -0.63
C MET A 83 3.02 13.62 0.59
N SER A 84 2.43 14.61 1.24
CA SER A 84 2.96 15.12 2.49
C SER A 84 2.56 14.21 3.66
N ILE A 85 3.54 13.72 4.42
CA ILE A 85 3.28 12.88 5.58
C ILE A 85 2.99 13.77 6.79
N GLN A 86 1.81 13.61 7.40
CA GLN A 86 1.33 14.46 8.50
C GLN A 86 0.79 13.66 9.69
N THR A 87 1.12 12.38 9.80
CA THR A 87 0.59 11.45 10.80
C THR A 87 0.70 11.94 12.25
N ILE A 88 1.87 12.41 12.69
CA ILE A 88 2.11 12.93 14.04
C ILE A 88 1.54 14.33 14.21
N ARG A 89 1.55 15.15 13.14
CA ARG A 89 0.86 16.45 13.15
C ARG A 89 -0.63 16.29 13.40
N LEU A 90 -1.30 15.42 12.66
CA LEU A 90 -2.72 15.11 12.82
C LEU A 90 -2.99 14.58 14.23
N LEU A 91 -2.12 13.72 14.77
CA LEU A 91 -2.23 13.26 16.16
C LEU A 91 -2.17 14.43 17.16
N TYR A 92 -1.22 15.37 16.99
CA TYR A 92 -1.14 16.56 17.82
C TYR A 92 -2.43 17.37 17.76
N GLU A 93 -2.90 17.70 16.56
CA GLU A 93 -4.11 18.50 16.33
C GLU A 93 -5.38 17.82 16.90
N PHE A 94 -5.48 16.50 16.76
CA PHE A 94 -6.54 15.73 17.39
C PHE A 94 -6.48 15.82 18.93
N LEU A 95 -5.29 15.66 19.51
CA LEU A 95 -5.11 15.68 20.96
C LEU A 95 -5.30 17.07 21.55
N THR A 96 -4.92 18.14 20.86
CA THR A 96 -5.16 19.53 21.30
C THR A 96 -6.57 20.02 20.96
N GLY A 97 -7.28 19.32 20.06
CA GLY A 97 -8.62 19.72 19.60
C GLY A 97 -8.59 20.84 18.56
N THR A 98 -7.47 21.01 17.84
CA THR A 98 -7.30 21.98 16.76
C THR A 98 -7.44 21.36 15.37
N LEU A 99 -7.92 20.12 15.27
CA LEU A 99 -8.11 19.41 14.00
C LEU A 99 -9.14 20.14 13.14
N GLU A 100 -8.73 20.61 11.95
CA GLU A 100 -9.57 21.41 11.06
C GLU A 100 -10.64 20.57 10.37
N ASN A 101 -10.29 19.35 9.94
CA ASN A 101 -11.20 18.47 9.19
C ASN A 101 -11.88 17.44 10.11
N MET A 102 -13.06 17.80 10.61
CA MET A 102 -13.89 16.92 11.44
C MET A 102 -14.59 15.79 10.65
N GLU A 103 -14.45 15.74 9.32
CA GLU A 103 -14.94 14.64 8.48
C GLU A 103 -13.90 13.52 8.32
N LEU A 104 -12.67 13.70 8.82
CA LEU A 104 -11.66 12.65 8.82
C LEU A 104 -12.15 11.40 9.57
N PRO A 105 -12.00 10.18 9.01
CA PRO A 105 -12.30 8.97 9.75
C PRO A 105 -11.41 8.81 10.99
N THR A 106 -11.97 8.26 12.08
CA THR A 106 -11.21 8.06 13.32
C THR A 106 -10.17 6.94 13.25
N ASP A 107 -10.16 6.17 12.16
CA ASP A 107 -9.33 4.98 11.98
C ASP A 107 -7.85 5.24 12.21
N LEU A 108 -7.32 6.34 11.67
CA LEU A 108 -5.92 6.77 11.88
C LEU A 108 -5.59 6.86 13.38
N PHE A 109 -6.43 7.56 14.15
CA PHE A 109 -6.22 7.76 15.58
C PHE A 109 -6.43 6.47 16.37
N ILE A 110 -7.31 5.57 15.92
CA ILE A 110 -7.46 4.24 16.52
C ILE A 110 -6.19 3.42 16.28
N GLU A 111 -5.60 3.47 15.09
CA GLU A 111 -4.34 2.77 14.78
C GLU A 111 -3.18 3.30 15.63
N LEU A 112 -3.02 4.62 15.69
CA LEU A 112 -2.00 5.25 16.54
C LEU A 112 -2.20 4.88 18.01
N PHE A 113 -3.44 4.87 18.50
CA PHE A 113 -3.76 4.42 19.86
C PHE A 113 -3.28 2.99 20.10
N GLN A 114 -3.58 2.06 19.20
CA GLN A 114 -3.13 0.67 19.32
C GLN A 114 -1.60 0.55 19.29
N MET A 115 -0.92 1.37 18.49
CA MET A 115 0.55 1.42 18.48
C MET A 115 1.13 1.83 19.84
N PHE A 116 0.59 2.90 20.45
CA PHE A 116 1.03 3.31 21.79
C PHE A 116 0.65 2.28 22.87
N LYS A 117 -0.47 1.57 22.74
CA LYS A 117 -0.80 0.44 23.63
C LYS A 117 0.24 -0.68 23.55
N ARG A 118 0.67 -1.03 22.34
CA ARG A 118 1.73 -2.04 22.13
C ARG A 118 3.06 -1.63 22.78
N LEU A 119 3.33 -0.32 22.91
CA LEU A 119 4.51 0.18 23.62
C LEU A 119 4.51 -0.20 25.10
N LYS A 120 3.33 -0.32 25.73
CA LYS A 120 3.15 -0.83 27.10
C LYS A 120 3.27 -2.35 27.22
N GLY A 121 3.58 -3.04 26.12
CA GLY A 121 3.70 -4.48 26.07
C GLY A 121 2.39 -5.22 25.76
N ASP A 122 1.28 -4.50 25.52
CA ASP A 122 0.00 -5.10 25.16
C ASP A 122 0.12 -5.88 23.84
N VAL A 123 -0.22 -7.17 23.89
CA VAL A 123 -0.24 -8.04 22.73
C VAL A 123 -1.65 -8.08 22.16
N ILE A 124 -1.80 -7.63 20.91
CA ILE A 124 -3.06 -7.81 20.18
C ILE A 124 -3.16 -9.31 19.84
N PRO A 125 -4.18 -10.03 20.32
CA PRO A 125 -4.32 -11.45 20.02
C PRO A 125 -4.55 -11.65 18.52
N LEU A 126 -3.87 -12.65 17.95
CA LEU A 126 -4.08 -13.03 16.56
C LEU A 126 -5.55 -13.42 16.34
N PRO A 127 -6.16 -13.06 15.20
CA PRO A 127 -7.49 -13.54 14.85
C PRO A 127 -7.51 -15.07 14.82
N SER A 128 -8.62 -15.68 15.23
CA SER A 128 -8.76 -17.14 15.11
C SER A 128 -8.72 -17.57 13.64
N PRO A 129 -8.30 -18.82 13.33
CA PRO A 129 -8.30 -19.33 11.96
C PRO A 129 -9.66 -19.16 11.26
N GLN A 130 -10.77 -19.37 11.98
CA GLN A 130 -12.12 -19.14 11.45
C GLN A 130 -12.37 -17.67 11.10
N ARG A 131 -11.88 -16.73 11.91
CA ARG A 131 -11.98 -15.29 11.61
C ARG A 131 -11.12 -14.89 10.42
N ILE A 132 -9.96 -15.51 10.24
CA ILE A 132 -9.11 -15.31 9.07
C ILE A 132 -9.84 -15.83 7.82
N LYS A 133 -10.38 -17.05 7.88
CA LYS A 133 -11.19 -17.63 6.80
C LYS A 133 -12.36 -16.72 6.40
N ASN A 134 -13.18 -16.32 7.37
CA ASN A 134 -14.33 -15.43 7.11
C ASN A 134 -13.93 -14.02 6.61
N ARG A 135 -12.66 -13.60 6.76
CA ARG A 135 -12.15 -12.35 6.18
C ARG A 135 -11.70 -12.58 4.74
N ASN A 136 -11.06 -13.72 4.47
CA ASN A 136 -10.64 -14.10 3.13
C ASN A 136 -11.84 -14.34 2.22
N ASP A 137 -12.90 -14.98 2.72
CA ASP A 137 -14.15 -15.25 1.97
C ASP A 137 -14.91 -13.97 1.55
N ARG A 138 -14.47 -12.77 1.98
CA ARG A 138 -15.04 -11.48 1.56
C ARG A 138 -14.43 -10.93 0.28
N TRP A 139 -13.32 -11.52 -0.15
CA TRP A 139 -12.55 -11.08 -1.30
C TRP A 139 -12.47 -12.25 -2.28
N GLU A 140 -12.62 -11.94 -3.56
CA GLU A 140 -12.41 -12.90 -4.62
C GLU A 140 -10.99 -13.48 -4.53
N THR A 141 -10.89 -14.78 -4.73
CA THR A 141 -9.65 -15.56 -4.57
C THR A 141 -8.70 -15.39 -5.76
N GLY A 142 -9.15 -14.70 -6.81
CA GLY A 142 -8.47 -14.59 -8.09
C GLY A 142 -8.44 -15.90 -8.87
N LEU A 143 -9.14 -16.93 -8.39
CA LEU A 143 -9.41 -18.20 -9.09
C LEU A 143 -10.89 -18.33 -9.49
N ASP A 144 -11.69 -17.34 -9.14
CA ASP A 144 -13.09 -17.23 -9.51
C ASP A 144 -13.22 -17.18 -11.04
N GLU A 145 -14.26 -17.81 -11.58
CA GLU A 145 -14.42 -18.03 -13.02
C GLU A 145 -14.38 -16.71 -13.80
N GLU A 146 -15.10 -15.69 -13.30
CA GLU A 146 -15.15 -14.35 -13.92
C GLU A 146 -13.76 -13.69 -13.95
N VAL A 147 -12.97 -13.82 -12.88
CA VAL A 147 -11.60 -13.29 -12.82
C VAL A 147 -10.67 -14.04 -13.80
N ARG A 148 -10.91 -15.34 -14.01
CA ARG A 148 -10.13 -16.14 -14.97
C ARG A 148 -10.46 -15.76 -16.41
N GLU A 149 -11.73 -15.55 -16.73
CA GLU A 149 -12.17 -15.08 -18.05
C GLU A 149 -11.52 -13.73 -18.39
N VAL A 150 -11.57 -12.77 -17.46
CA VAL A 150 -10.93 -11.46 -17.64
C VAL A 150 -9.40 -11.58 -17.83
N ARG A 151 -8.76 -12.54 -17.16
CA ARG A 151 -7.32 -12.79 -17.33
C ARG A 151 -6.99 -13.43 -18.68
N ASP A 152 -7.84 -14.32 -19.18
CA ASP A 152 -7.66 -14.95 -20.48
C ASP A 152 -7.83 -13.92 -21.60
N GLU A 153 -8.83 -13.03 -21.51
CA GLU A 153 -8.99 -11.90 -22.44
C GLU A 153 -7.80 -10.94 -22.41
N ASN A 154 -7.30 -10.63 -21.20
CA ASN A 154 -6.13 -9.79 -21.05
C ASN A 154 -4.88 -10.43 -21.64
N LYS A 155 -4.65 -11.71 -21.34
CA LYS A 155 -3.53 -12.47 -21.91
C LYS A 155 -3.59 -12.41 -23.43
N GLU A 156 -4.76 -12.65 -24.03
CA GLU A 156 -4.94 -12.62 -25.48
C GLU A 156 -4.55 -11.25 -26.07
N ARG A 157 -5.09 -10.18 -25.50
CA ARG A 157 -4.76 -8.81 -25.91
C ARG A 157 -3.26 -8.52 -25.77
N MET A 158 -2.63 -8.99 -24.69
CA MET A 158 -1.21 -8.80 -24.44
C MET A 158 -0.31 -9.54 -25.43
N LEU A 159 -0.69 -10.75 -25.84
CA LEU A 159 0.05 -11.49 -26.87
C LEU A 159 0.13 -10.68 -28.17
N HIS A 160 -1.00 -10.12 -28.62
CA HIS A 160 -1.03 -9.28 -29.82
C HIS A 160 -0.15 -8.03 -29.70
N LEU A 161 -0.19 -7.34 -28.56
CA LEU A 161 0.64 -6.16 -28.30
C LEU A 161 2.13 -6.49 -28.26
N LEU A 162 2.50 -7.62 -27.65
CA LEU A 162 3.88 -8.09 -27.60
C LEU A 162 4.41 -8.43 -29.00
N ILE A 163 3.59 -9.06 -29.85
CA ILE A 163 3.96 -9.31 -31.25
C ILE A 163 4.30 -7.99 -31.95
N GLN A 164 3.40 -7.01 -31.91
CA GLN A 164 3.62 -5.71 -32.54
C GLN A 164 4.89 -5.03 -32.02
N LYS A 165 5.17 -5.13 -30.72
CA LYS A 165 6.34 -4.50 -30.10
C LYS A 165 7.65 -5.20 -30.43
N ILE A 166 7.67 -6.53 -30.41
CA ILE A 166 8.87 -7.32 -30.75
C ILE A 166 9.21 -7.13 -32.24
N GLU A 167 8.19 -7.05 -33.09
CA GLU A 167 8.35 -6.81 -34.52
C GLU A 167 8.88 -5.41 -34.83
N ASN A 168 8.33 -4.37 -34.18
CA ASN A 168 8.68 -2.97 -34.46
C ASN A 168 9.79 -2.42 -33.56
N ARG A 169 10.54 -3.27 -32.84
CA ARG A 169 11.57 -2.80 -31.92
C ARG A 169 12.71 -2.11 -32.66
N LYS A 170 13.13 -0.96 -32.15
CA LYS A 170 14.29 -0.21 -32.65
C LYS A 170 15.60 -0.64 -31.99
N SER A 171 15.53 -1.37 -30.88
CA SER A 171 16.68 -1.87 -30.14
C SER A 171 17.20 -3.19 -30.72
N LYS A 172 18.46 -3.52 -30.39
CA LYS A 172 19.08 -4.76 -30.85
C LYS A 172 18.21 -5.97 -30.44
N PRO A 173 17.95 -6.90 -31.36
CA PRO A 173 17.26 -8.14 -31.08
C PRO A 173 17.77 -8.87 -29.84
N SER A 174 16.84 -9.30 -28.98
CA SER A 174 17.15 -10.37 -28.03
C SER A 174 17.55 -11.61 -28.83
N ALA A 175 18.64 -12.25 -28.45
CA ALA A 175 19.11 -13.48 -29.09
C ALA A 175 18.13 -14.66 -28.92
N ARG A 176 17.18 -14.54 -27.99
CA ARG A 176 16.26 -15.60 -27.61
C ARG A 176 14.81 -15.32 -27.98
N PHE A 177 14.40 -14.06 -27.96
CA PHE A 177 13.03 -13.64 -28.17
C PHE A 177 12.98 -12.68 -29.37
N HIS A 178 13.00 -13.26 -30.56
CA HIS A 178 12.97 -12.55 -31.84
C HIS A 178 12.15 -13.33 -32.87
N PHE A 179 11.64 -12.60 -33.86
CA PHE A 179 11.01 -13.21 -35.02
C PHE A 179 12.05 -13.38 -36.13
N GLU A 180 11.98 -14.51 -36.81
CA GLU A 180 12.73 -14.75 -38.04
C GLU A 180 12.12 -13.94 -39.19
N GLU A 181 12.94 -13.67 -40.22
CA GLU A 181 12.46 -12.96 -41.42
C GLU A 181 11.36 -13.78 -42.12
N ARG A 182 10.29 -13.10 -42.54
CA ARG A 182 9.13 -13.66 -43.28
C ARG A 182 8.19 -14.57 -42.48
N MET A 183 8.26 -14.56 -41.15
CA MET A 183 7.29 -15.25 -40.31
C MET A 183 5.89 -14.62 -40.43
N SER A 184 4.87 -15.47 -40.60
CA SER A 184 3.45 -15.06 -40.61
C SER A 184 2.99 -14.58 -39.23
N TYR A 185 1.84 -13.90 -39.17
CA TYR A 185 1.28 -13.44 -37.90
C TYR A 185 0.90 -14.61 -37.00
N GLU A 186 0.31 -15.68 -37.56
CA GLU A 186 -0.09 -16.88 -36.84
C GLU A 186 1.11 -17.64 -36.25
N GLU A 187 2.24 -17.65 -36.95
CA GLU A 187 3.49 -18.21 -36.42
C GLU A 187 4.06 -17.35 -35.28
N LYS A 188 4.05 -16.02 -35.42
CA LYS A 188 4.46 -15.10 -34.34
C LYS A 188 3.58 -15.26 -33.11
N TYR A 189 2.27 -15.39 -33.30
CA TYR A 189 1.32 -15.59 -32.19
C TYR A 189 1.57 -16.90 -31.45
N ARG A 190 1.79 -18.01 -32.17
CA ARG A 190 2.15 -19.29 -31.55
C ARG A 190 3.44 -19.18 -30.76
N LEU A 191 4.46 -18.54 -31.34
CA LEU A 191 5.77 -18.40 -30.71
C LEU A 191 5.73 -17.51 -29.46
N VAL A 192 5.00 -16.38 -29.49
CA VAL A 192 4.81 -15.52 -28.31
C VAL A 192 3.95 -16.22 -27.25
N SER A 193 2.95 -17.02 -27.65
CA SER A 193 2.16 -17.86 -26.75
C SER A 193 3.01 -18.93 -26.05
N GLU A 194 3.97 -19.53 -26.75
CA GLU A 194 4.92 -20.46 -26.16
C GLU A 194 5.86 -19.73 -25.18
N TRP A 195 6.41 -18.60 -25.61
CA TRP A 195 7.28 -17.78 -24.75
C TRP A 195 6.56 -17.27 -23.51
N TRP A 196 5.26 -16.99 -23.59
CA TRP A 196 4.45 -16.60 -22.44
C TRP A 196 4.55 -17.60 -21.28
N ASN A 197 4.78 -18.88 -21.55
CA ASN A 197 4.93 -19.89 -20.50
C ASN A 197 6.39 -20.02 -19.98
N ASP A 198 7.33 -19.24 -20.50
CA ASP A 198 8.72 -19.17 -20.04
C ASP A 198 8.92 -17.97 -19.10
N PHE A 199 9.26 -18.22 -17.84
CA PHE A 199 9.49 -17.15 -16.85
C PHE A 199 10.54 -16.11 -17.29
N ARG A 200 11.49 -16.50 -18.15
CA ARG A 200 12.52 -15.60 -18.70
C ARG A 200 11.95 -14.64 -19.73
N PHE A 201 10.87 -15.03 -20.41
CA PHE A 201 10.13 -14.14 -21.29
C PHE A 201 9.40 -13.08 -20.48
N HIS A 202 8.81 -13.44 -19.33
CA HIS A 202 8.26 -12.44 -18.42
C HIS A 202 9.31 -11.43 -18.01
N PHE A 203 10.51 -11.87 -17.63
CA PHE A 203 11.63 -10.96 -17.30
C PHE A 203 12.08 -10.09 -18.49
N PHE A 204 12.21 -10.69 -19.68
CA PHE A 204 12.58 -9.97 -20.90
C PHE A 204 11.53 -8.94 -21.30
N ALA A 205 10.26 -9.32 -21.21
CA ALA A 205 9.17 -8.45 -21.55
C ALA A 205 8.74 -7.58 -20.36
N ILE A 206 9.41 -7.57 -19.21
CA ILE A 206 9.14 -6.67 -18.06
C ILE A 206 8.89 -5.23 -18.53
N PRO A 207 9.70 -4.61 -19.41
CA PRO A 207 9.43 -3.25 -19.91
C PRO A 207 8.09 -3.11 -20.67
N TYR A 208 7.56 -4.21 -21.20
CA TYR A 208 6.27 -4.33 -21.88
C TYR A 208 5.16 -4.81 -20.90
N TYR A 209 5.44 -5.69 -19.93
CA TYR A 209 4.49 -6.19 -18.93
C TYR A 209 4.11 -5.14 -17.88
N LEU A 210 5.07 -4.33 -17.43
CA LEU A 210 4.85 -3.27 -16.45
C LEU A 210 3.92 -2.16 -16.97
N SER A 211 3.78 -2.06 -18.29
CA SER A 211 2.86 -1.14 -18.93
C SER A 211 1.41 -1.60 -18.98
N LEU A 212 1.14 -2.86 -18.57
CA LEU A 212 -0.11 -3.56 -18.83
C LEU A 212 -0.98 -3.78 -17.58
N LEU A 213 -0.63 -3.21 -16.42
CA LEU A 213 -1.21 -3.58 -15.11
C LEU A 213 -1.97 -2.48 -14.35
N ASN A 214 -2.68 -1.56 -15.01
CA ASN A 214 -3.77 -0.82 -14.34
C ASN A 214 -4.89 -0.45 -15.31
N VAL A 215 -6.12 -0.64 -14.87
CA VAL A 215 -7.21 -1.02 -15.76
C VAL A 215 -8.63 -0.71 -15.31
N THR A 216 -8.85 -0.43 -14.04
CA THR A 216 -10.22 -0.36 -13.53
C THR A 216 -10.57 0.95 -12.87
N GLY A 217 -9.62 1.84 -12.64
CA GLY A 217 -9.91 3.18 -12.11
C GLY A 217 -10.61 3.21 -10.74
N TYR A 218 -10.74 2.08 -10.04
CA TYR A 218 -11.35 1.96 -8.72
C TYR A 218 -10.47 1.06 -7.83
N GLY A 219 -10.11 1.56 -6.64
CA GLY A 219 -8.97 1.08 -5.85
C GLY A 219 -9.20 -0.11 -4.90
N TYR A 220 -8.08 -0.48 -4.27
CA TYR A 220 -7.86 -1.26 -3.04
C TYR A 220 -8.29 -2.73 -2.97
N ASN A 221 -7.46 -3.64 -3.47
CA ASN A 221 -6.71 -4.61 -2.65
C ASN A 221 -5.58 -5.25 -3.50
N ASP A 222 -4.56 -5.81 -2.83
CA ASP A 222 -3.23 -6.29 -3.29
C ASP A 222 -2.19 -5.21 -3.75
N GLU A 223 -2.55 -3.94 -3.56
CA GLU A 223 -1.81 -2.71 -3.89
C GLU A 223 -0.34 -2.67 -3.42
N ALA A 224 0.01 -3.27 -2.28
CA ALA A 224 1.38 -3.33 -1.78
C ALA A 224 2.32 -4.24 -2.61
N ILE A 225 1.77 -5.17 -3.38
CA ILE A 225 2.53 -6.02 -4.32
C ILE A 225 2.66 -5.32 -5.68
N ARG A 226 1.65 -4.51 -6.07
CA ARG A 226 1.70 -3.66 -7.27
C ARG A 226 2.58 -2.41 -7.09
N SER A 227 2.75 -1.91 -5.87
CA SER A 227 3.48 -0.68 -5.57
C SER A 227 5.01 -0.76 -5.71
N TYR A 228 5.59 -1.95 -5.88
CA TYR A 228 7.05 -2.06 -6.06
C TYR A 228 7.51 -1.69 -7.48
N ILE A 229 6.62 -1.55 -8.47
CA ILE A 229 7.04 -1.38 -9.86
C ILE A 229 6.17 -0.36 -10.65
N LEU A 230 6.34 0.92 -10.29
CA LEU A 230 6.25 2.16 -11.11
C LEU A 230 5.29 2.20 -12.33
N TYR A 231 4.26 3.06 -12.27
CA TYR A 231 3.43 3.44 -13.41
C TYR A 231 3.90 4.78 -14.02
N SER A 232 4.24 4.77 -15.31
CA SER A 232 4.60 5.97 -16.09
C SER A 232 3.45 6.41 -17.01
N PRO A 233 3.14 7.71 -17.15
CA PRO A 233 2.15 8.24 -18.11
C PRO A 233 2.40 7.80 -19.56
N ARG A 234 3.67 7.54 -19.90
CA ARG A 234 4.10 7.02 -21.20
C ARG A 234 3.53 5.63 -21.51
N LEU A 235 3.13 4.86 -20.48
CA LEU A 235 2.58 3.51 -20.62
C LEU A 235 1.11 3.56 -21.05
N VAL A 236 0.33 4.51 -20.53
CA VAL A 236 -1.09 4.71 -20.88
C VAL A 236 -1.25 5.13 -22.35
N GLU A 237 -0.40 6.04 -22.83
CA GLU A 237 -0.35 6.40 -24.26
C GLU A 237 0.02 5.21 -25.16
N THR A 238 0.77 4.24 -24.64
CA THR A 238 1.37 3.17 -25.46
C THR A 238 0.47 1.94 -25.62
N TYR A 239 -0.42 1.63 -24.67
CA TYR A 239 -1.16 0.36 -24.64
C TYR A 239 -2.68 0.48 -24.49
N GLY A 240 -3.23 1.70 -24.43
CA GLY A 240 -4.67 1.97 -24.44
C GLY A 240 -5.38 1.68 -23.11
N ASN A 241 -6.72 1.66 -23.11
CA ASN A 241 -7.56 1.35 -21.94
C ASN A 241 -7.57 -0.16 -21.70
N ILE A 242 -6.72 -0.62 -20.79
CA ILE A 242 -6.62 -1.99 -20.33
C ILE A 242 -7.78 -2.20 -19.31
N ARG A 243 -8.40 -3.38 -19.17
CA ARG A 243 -9.49 -3.67 -18.19
C ARG A 243 -9.13 -4.86 -17.28
N ALA A 244 -9.52 -4.85 -16.01
CA ALA A 244 -9.57 -6.01 -15.11
C ALA A 244 -10.95 -6.09 -14.48
#